data_AF-A0A838WAH7-F1
#
_entry.id   AF-A0A838WAH7-F1
#
_cell.length_a   1.000
_cell.length_b   1.000
_cell.length_c   1.000
_cell.angle_alpha   90.00
_cell.angle_beta   90.00
_cell.angle_gamma   90.00
#
_symmetry.space_group_name_H-M   'P 1'
#
loop_
_entity.id
_entity.type
_entity.pdbx_description
1 polymer ?
#
loop_
_entity_poly.entity_id
_entity_poly.type
_entity_poly.pdbx_seq_one_letter_code
_entity_poly.pdbx_strand_id
1 'polypeptide(L)'
;MRMEAVAILRKLPLFSGLSEEALKIAADRTVIRSLPRNTTLFRKGEPCRGLHVVVGGRAEVYRANREGREQVLHVQGPGEPLAEVPLLDAGPYPASARAVEDTRVLFLPLESFQ
;
A
#
# COMPACT_ATOMS: atom_id res chain seq x y z
N MET A 1 -4.14 17.89 0.75
CA MET A 1 -3.54 16.64 0.23
C MET A 1 -2.08 16.45 0.63
N ARG A 2 -1.12 17.29 0.20
CA ARG A 2 0.31 17.09 0.53
C ARG A 2 0.61 16.97 2.03
N MET A 3 0.09 17.88 2.87
CA MET A 3 0.32 17.83 4.32
C MET A 3 -0.24 16.55 4.98
N GLU A 4 -1.35 16.04 4.46
CA GLU A 4 -1.97 14.81 4.93
C GLU A 4 -1.13 13.59 4.55
N ALA A 5 -0.62 13.55 3.30
CA ALA A 5 0.33 12.52 2.87
C ALA A 5 1.61 12.53 3.72
N VAL A 6 2.18 13.70 4.02
CA VAL A 6 3.33 13.82 4.94
C VAL A 6 3.00 13.23 6.31
N ALA A 7 1.83 13.55 6.87
CA ALA A 7 1.41 13.05 8.18
C ALA A 7 1.20 11.52 8.19
N ILE A 8 0.72 10.94 7.09
CA ILE A 8 0.59 9.49 6.92
C ILE A 8 1.97 8.84 6.81
N LEU A 9 2.83 9.30 5.89
CA LEU A 9 4.16 8.74 5.68
C LEU A 9 5.02 8.81 6.95
N ARG A 10 4.96 9.92 7.70
CA ARG A 10 5.70 10.09 8.97
C ARG A 10 5.36 9.05 10.03
N LYS A 11 4.17 8.45 10.00
CA LYS A 11 3.76 7.41 10.97
C LYS A 11 4.27 6.01 10.62
N LEU A 12 4.74 5.81 9.39
CA LEU A 12 5.19 4.50 8.93
C LEU A 12 6.65 4.28 9.36
N PRO A 13 6.99 3.12 9.93
CA PRO A 13 8.37 2.80 10.33
C PRO A 13 9.39 2.97 9.20
N LEU A 14 8.98 2.68 7.95
CA LEU A 14 9.83 2.83 6.76
C LEU A 14 10.36 4.26 6.55
N PHE A 15 9.67 5.28 7.06
CA PHE A 15 10.01 6.69 6.85
C PHE A 15 10.44 7.41 8.14
N SER A 16 10.57 6.70 9.27
CA SER A 16 10.85 7.33 10.57
C SER A 16 12.21 8.02 10.64
N GLY A 17 13.15 7.66 9.77
CA GLY A 17 14.49 8.26 9.68
C GLY A 17 14.63 9.42 8.70
N LEU A 18 13.55 9.78 7.97
CA LEU A 18 13.63 10.83 6.95
C LEU A 18 13.47 12.23 7.55
N SER A 19 14.20 13.20 6.98
CA SER A 19 13.97 14.61 7.29
C SER A 19 12.59 15.08 6.82
N GLU A 20 12.16 16.24 7.30
CA GLU A 20 10.89 16.82 6.87
C GLU A 20 10.89 17.16 5.37
N GLU A 21 12.01 17.62 4.84
CA GLU A 21 12.18 17.89 3.40
C GLU A 21 12.06 16.61 2.58
N ALA A 22 12.69 15.52 3.01
CA ALA A 22 12.60 14.23 2.34
C ALA A 22 11.16 13.66 2.38
N LEU A 23 10.46 13.78 3.51
CA LEU A 23 9.05 13.41 3.62
C LEU A 23 8.16 14.25 2.69
N LYS A 24 8.44 15.55 2.56
CA LYS A 24 7.71 16.43 1.64
C LYS A 24 7.91 16.00 0.18
N ILE A 25 9.15 15.67 -0.21
CA ILE A 25 9.46 15.16 -1.56
C ILE A 25 8.73 13.84 -1.83
N ALA A 26 8.76 12.90 -0.88
CA ALA A 26 8.03 11.64 -1.02
C ALA A 26 6.52 11.88 -1.13
N ALA A 27 5.95 12.76 -0.29
CA ALA A 27 4.54 13.12 -0.32
C ALA A 27 4.11 13.75 -1.65
N ASP A 28 4.96 14.58 -2.28
CA ASP A 28 4.68 15.18 -3.59
C ASP A 28 4.59 14.14 -4.73
N ARG A 29 5.19 12.96 -4.54
CA ARG A 29 5.14 11.84 -5.50
C ARG A 29 3.97 10.88 -5.23
N THR A 30 3.18 11.12 -4.19
CA THR A 30 2.03 10.26 -3.87
C THR A 30 0.79 10.64 -4.68
N VAL A 31 -0.06 9.64 -4.91
CA VAL A 31 -1.40 9.85 -5.48
C VAL A 31 -2.46 9.14 -4.63
N ILE A 32 -3.66 9.73 -4.55
CA ILE A 32 -4.81 9.04 -3.96
C ILE A 32 -5.51 8.23 -5.03
N ARG A 33 -5.72 6.93 -4.75
CA ARG A 33 -6.50 6.04 -5.61
C ARG A 33 -7.79 5.67 -4.91
N SER A 34 -8.92 5.91 -5.56
CA SER A 34 -10.23 5.41 -5.13
C SER A 34 -10.49 4.03 -5.73
N LEU A 35 -10.89 3.09 -4.89
CA LEU A 35 -11.06 1.68 -5.20
C LEU A 35 -12.46 1.27 -4.76
N PRO A 36 -13.39 1.06 -5.71
CA PRO A 36 -14.68 0.46 -5.38
C PRO A 36 -14.50 -0.91 -4.69
N ARG A 37 -15.49 -1.33 -3.91
CA ARG A 37 -15.53 -2.69 -3.34
C ARG A 37 -15.17 -3.76 -4.38
N ASN A 38 -14.41 -4.77 -3.95
CA ASN A 38 -13.88 -5.88 -4.76
C ASN A 38 -12.80 -5.51 -5.80
N THR A 39 -12.34 -4.26 -5.84
CA THR A 39 -11.20 -3.87 -6.69
C THR A 39 -9.92 -4.53 -6.20
N THR A 40 -9.23 -5.27 -7.08
CA THR A 40 -7.89 -5.82 -6.80
C THR A 40 -6.85 -4.69 -6.82
N LEU A 41 -6.04 -4.57 -5.78
CA LEU A 41 -4.94 -3.60 -5.72
C LEU A 41 -3.71 -4.15 -6.47
N PHE A 42 -3.37 -5.41 -6.18
CA PHE A 42 -2.29 -6.16 -6.81
C PHE A 42 -2.48 -7.65 -6.58
N ARG A 43 -1.84 -8.48 -7.40
CA ARG A 43 -1.85 -9.95 -7.25
C ARG A 43 -0.50 -10.50 -6.84
N LYS A 44 -0.54 -11.61 -6.12
CA LYS A 44 0.66 -12.42 -5.83
C LYS A 44 1.42 -12.71 -7.13
N GLY A 45 2.74 -12.50 -7.09
CA GLY A 45 3.64 -12.74 -8.22
C GLY A 45 3.76 -11.59 -9.21
N GLU A 46 2.89 -10.58 -9.14
CA GLU A 46 3.08 -9.35 -9.94
C GLU A 46 4.28 -8.55 -9.40
N PRO A 47 5.02 -7.84 -10.28
CA PRO A 47 6.08 -6.94 -9.84
C PRO A 47 5.57 -5.90 -8.85
N CYS A 48 6.36 -5.62 -7.82
CA CYS A 48 6.06 -4.55 -6.87
C CYS A 48 6.06 -3.20 -7.60
N ARG A 49 4.97 -2.44 -7.46
CA ARG A 49 4.83 -1.12 -8.10
C ARG A 49 5.00 0.03 -7.11
N GLY A 50 4.98 -0.25 -5.82
CA GLY A 50 5.06 0.77 -4.79
C GLY A 50 4.28 0.45 -3.53
N LEU A 51 4.36 1.37 -2.58
CA LEU A 51 3.69 1.30 -1.29
C LEU A 51 2.24 1.77 -1.43
N HIS A 52 1.32 1.04 -0.80
CA HIS A 52 -0.06 1.49 -0.63
C HIS A 52 -0.34 1.67 0.85
N VAL A 53 -1.03 2.75 1.23
CA VAL A 53 -1.47 2.99 2.61
C VAL A 53 -2.96 3.28 2.57
N VAL A 54 -3.76 2.55 3.33
CA VAL A 54 -5.20 2.81 3.38
C VAL A 54 -5.42 4.16 4.05
N VAL A 55 -6.24 5.02 3.45
CA VAL A 55 -6.61 6.33 4.02
C VAL A 55 -8.12 6.44 4.29
N GLY A 56 -8.90 5.49 3.79
CA GLY A 56 -10.31 5.31 4.10
C GLY A 56 -10.80 3.98 3.55
N GLY A 57 -11.81 3.38 4.19
CA GLY A 57 -12.26 2.03 3.84
C GLY A 57 -11.34 0.93 4.40
N ARG A 58 -11.36 -0.25 3.77
CA ARG A 58 -10.60 -1.44 4.18
C ARG A 58 -10.16 -2.28 2.98
N ALA A 59 -8.96 -2.84 3.07
CA ALA A 59 -8.44 -3.78 2.09
C ALA A 59 -7.91 -5.04 2.78
N GLU A 60 -8.17 -6.20 2.21
CA GLU A 60 -7.64 -7.47 2.72
C GLU A 60 -6.45 -7.95 1.90
N VAL A 61 -5.50 -8.57 2.58
CA VAL A 61 -4.39 -9.33 2.00
C VAL A 61 -4.74 -10.79 2.10
N TYR A 62 -4.66 -11.51 0.99
CA TYR A 62 -5.08 -12.90 0.92
C TYR A 62 -4.17 -13.73 0.01
N ARG A 63 -4.21 -15.04 0.20
CA ARG A 63 -3.59 -16.02 -0.70
C ARG A 63 -4.66 -16.96 -1.23
N ALA A 64 -4.62 -17.24 -2.52
CA ALA A 64 -5.42 -18.29 -3.14
C ALA A 64 -4.56 -19.54 -3.33
N ASN A 65 -5.14 -20.71 -3.09
CA ASN A 65 -4.53 -21.99 -3.48
C ASN A 65 -4.87 -22.34 -4.95
N ARG A 66 -4.34 -23.47 -5.45
CA ARG A 66 -4.56 -23.91 -6.85
C ARG A 66 -6.03 -24.20 -7.18
N GLU A 67 -6.87 -24.43 -6.18
CA GLU A 67 -8.31 -24.70 -6.32
C GLU A 67 -9.14 -23.42 -6.22
N GLY A 68 -8.51 -22.25 -6.09
CA GLY A 68 -9.19 -20.96 -5.96
C GLY A 68 -9.71 -20.67 -4.55
N ARG A 69 -9.44 -21.50 -3.55
CA ARG A 69 -9.82 -21.21 -2.17
C ARG A 69 -8.92 -20.11 -1.62
N GLU A 70 -9.55 -19.03 -1.16
CA GLU A 70 -8.88 -17.86 -0.61
C GLU A 70 -8.76 -17.96 0.92
N GLN A 71 -7.58 -17.67 1.43
CA GLN A 71 -7.31 -17.47 2.85
C GLN A 71 -6.92 -16.02 3.07
N VAL A 72 -7.72 -15.29 3.85
CA VAL A 72 -7.38 -13.95 4.32
C VAL A 72 -6.26 -14.06 5.35
N LEU A 73 -5.19 -13.31 5.14
CA LEU A 73 -4.04 -13.24 6.05
C LEU A 73 -4.21 -12.06 7.01
N HIS A 74 -4.54 -10.88 6.46
CA HIS A 74 -4.69 -9.63 7.21
C HIS A 74 -5.74 -8.74 6.55
N VAL A 75 -6.35 -7.85 7.33
CA VAL A 75 -7.21 -6.77 6.83
C VAL A 75 -6.61 -5.46 7.31
N GLN A 76 -6.32 -4.57 6.37
CA GLN A 76 -5.74 -3.27 6.61
C GLN A 76 -6.83 -2.18 6.57
N GLY A 77 -6.82 -1.31 7.58
CA GLY A 77 -7.63 -0.12 7.71
C GLY A 77 -6.80 1.17 7.65
N PRO A 78 -7.43 2.34 7.89
CA PRO A 78 -6.78 3.63 7.70
C PRO A 78 -5.48 3.80 8.50
N GLY A 79 -4.42 4.24 7.82
CA GLY A 79 -3.06 4.38 8.35
C GLY A 79 -2.21 3.12 8.19
N GLU A 80 -2.81 1.98 7.85
CA GLU A 80 -2.08 0.72 7.75
C GLU A 80 -1.55 0.49 6.32
N PRO A 81 -0.28 0.08 6.21
CA PRO A 81 0.39 -0.11 4.93
C PRO A 81 0.13 -1.50 4.33
N LEU A 82 0.28 -1.58 3.01
CA LEU A 82 0.24 -2.77 2.19
C LEU A 82 1.49 -2.82 1.34
N ALA A 83 2.01 -4.03 1.13
CA ALA A 83 3.20 -4.29 0.33
C ALA A 83 4.53 -3.74 0.88
N GLU A 84 4.70 -3.69 2.21
CA GLU A 84 5.98 -3.29 2.82
C GLU A 84 7.13 -4.25 2.50
N VAL A 85 6.85 -5.56 2.50
CA VAL A 85 7.86 -6.62 2.28
C VAL A 85 8.54 -6.49 0.91
N PRO A 86 7.80 -6.46 -0.22
CA PRO A 86 8.43 -6.40 -1.54
C PRO A 86 9.16 -5.08 -1.86
N LEU A 87 8.95 -4.02 -1.06
CA LEU A 87 9.74 -2.79 -1.16
C LEU A 87 11.16 -2.98 -0.60
N LEU A 88 11.35 -3.87 0.37
CA LEU A 88 12.63 -4.08 1.04
C LEU A 88 13.49 -5.15 0.35
N ASP A 89 12.86 -6.21 -0.16
CA ASP A 89 13.55 -7.35 -0.78
C ASP A 89 13.61 -7.27 -2.32
N ALA A 90 13.05 -6.21 -2.92
CA ALA A 90 12.92 -6.00 -4.35
C ALA A 90 12.23 -7.17 -5.10
N GLY A 91 11.40 -7.94 -4.40
CA GLY A 91 10.66 -9.08 -4.93
C GLY A 91 9.26 -8.75 -5.48
N PRO A 92 8.59 -9.74 -6.10
CA PRO A 92 7.19 -9.61 -6.48
C PRO A 92 6.29 -9.63 -5.24
N TYR A 93 5.02 -9.22 -5.38
CA TYR A 93 4.08 -9.28 -4.26
C TYR A 93 3.93 -10.72 -3.72
N PRO A 94 4.11 -10.95 -2.41
CA PRO A 94 4.06 -12.31 -1.84
C PRO A 94 2.62 -12.82 -1.65
N ALA A 95 1.63 -11.92 -1.71
CA ALA A 95 0.20 -12.18 -1.56
C ALA A 95 -0.58 -11.21 -2.44
N SER A 96 -1.88 -11.46 -2.61
CA SER A 96 -2.79 -10.56 -3.33
C SER A 96 -3.47 -9.61 -2.34
N ALA A 97 -3.95 -8.46 -2.81
CA ALA A 97 -4.76 -7.56 -2.02
C ALA A 97 -5.98 -7.06 -2.79
N ARG A 98 -7.12 -6.91 -2.09
CA ARG A 98 -8.36 -6.33 -2.66
C ARG A 98 -9.09 -5.44 -1.66
N ALA A 99 -9.82 -4.46 -2.16
CA ALA A 99 -10.73 -3.64 -1.37
C ALA A 99 -11.96 -4.47 -0.96
N VAL A 100 -12.31 -4.50 0.32
CA VAL A 100 -13.49 -5.24 0.82
C VAL A 100 -14.74 -4.36 0.93
N GLU A 101 -14.53 -3.05 0.86
CA GLU A 101 -15.52 -1.97 0.77
C GLU A 101 -14.94 -0.84 -0.08
N ASP A 102 -15.69 0.24 -0.31
CA ASP A 102 -15.17 1.41 -1.02
C ASP A 102 -13.99 2.00 -0.23
N THR A 103 -12.81 1.96 -0.86
CA THR A 103 -11.53 2.18 -0.20
C THR A 103 -10.74 3.25 -0.94
N ARG A 104 -10.07 4.11 -0.19
CA ARG A 104 -9.09 5.07 -0.72
C ARG A 104 -7.72 4.70 -0.19
N VAL A 105 -6.73 4.73 -1.06
CA VAL A 105 -5.34 4.46 -0.70
C VAL A 105 -4.44 5.60 -1.15
N LEU A 106 -3.48 5.97 -0.31
CA LEU A 106 -2.29 6.71 -0.71
C LEU A 106 -1.34 5.74 -1.38
N PHE A 107 -0.93 6.04 -2.61
CA PHE A 107 0.02 5.23 -3.36
C PHE A 107 1.31 6.02 -3.59
N LEU A 108 2.45 5.42 -3.21
CA LEU A 108 3.78 5.94 -3.48
C LEU A 108 4.51 4.96 -4.43
N PRO A 109 4.80 5.36 -5.68
CA PRO A 109 5.47 4.51 -6.65
C PRO A 109 6.86 4.05 -6.17
N LEU A 110 7.28 2.84 -6.56
CA LEU A 110 8.57 2.28 -6.18
C LEU A 110 9.75 3.17 -6.61
N GLU A 111 9.65 3.82 -7.78
CA GLU A 111 10.70 4.72 -8.28
C GLU A 111 10.90 5.95 -7.37
N SER A 112 9.94 6.22 -6.48
CA SER A 112 10.03 7.33 -5.53
C SER A 112 10.95 7.05 -4.34
N PHE A 113 11.41 5.81 -4.16
CA PHE A 113 12.32 5.38 -3.10
C PHE A 113 13.80 5.43 -3.50
N GLN A 114 14.11 5.86 -4.73
CA GLN A 114 15.46 6.07 -5.27
C GLN A 114 15.93 7.52 -5.15
#